data_AF-A0A7Z9XBZ4-F1
#
_entry.id   AF-A0A7Z9XBZ4-F1
#
_cell.length_a   1.000
_cell.length_b   1.000
_cell.length_c   1.000
_cell.angle_alpha   90.00
_cell.angle_beta   90.00
_cell.angle_gamma   90.00
#
_symmetry.space_group_name_H-M   'P 1'
#
loop_
_entity.id
_entity.type
_entity.pdbx_description
1 polymer ?
#
loop_
_entity_poly.entity_id
_entity_poly.type
_entity_poly.pdbx_seq_one_letter_code
_entity_poly.pdbx_strand_id
1 'polypeptide(L)'
;MIFAWVEGDTVYTQSKFSGGKRAKNSTVVVYDNEGNQLLEGKTDEKGEFSFKVPQKTDLKIVLKASMGHMGEWKIPAEEITGVAHAPEGSAPEIGIEAATPGASPSTETRTKPDGERPVSTAIGLNRKEVRDLIDASLDRKLGPIFDMLADSLDRGPRVSEVIGGVGYIFGLVGVALYFATRRKRK
;
A
#
# COMPACT_ATOMS: atom_id res chain seq x y z
N MET A 1 3.57 -4.46 10.87
CA MET A 1 3.21 -3.89 9.57
C MET A 1 1.70 -3.72 9.49
N ILE A 2 1.24 -2.68 8.80
CA ILE A 2 -0.17 -2.37 8.57
C ILE A 2 -0.37 -2.15 7.08
N PHE A 3 -1.45 -2.70 6.56
CA PHE A 3 -1.93 -2.49 5.21
C PHE A 3 -3.30 -1.85 5.31
N ALA A 4 -3.62 -0.90 4.43
CA ALA A 4 -4.93 -0.29 4.40
C ALA A 4 -5.37 -0.02 2.96
N TRP A 5 -6.67 -0.11 2.72
CA TRP A 5 -7.29 0.16 1.43
C TRP A 5 -8.65 0.83 1.63
N VAL A 6 -9.09 1.55 0.60
CA VAL A 6 -10.39 2.21 0.60
C VAL A 6 -11.36 1.39 -0.24
N GLU A 7 -12.52 1.09 0.33
CA GLU A 7 -13.63 0.47 -0.38
C GLU A 7 -14.89 1.32 -0.16
N GLY A 8 -15.33 2.00 -1.24
CA GLY A 8 -16.44 2.94 -1.16
C GLY A 8 -16.13 4.14 -0.27
N ASP A 9 -16.83 4.24 0.88
CA ASP A 9 -16.66 5.30 1.89
C ASP A 9 -15.95 4.80 3.16
N THR A 10 -15.47 3.56 3.15
CA THR A 10 -14.91 2.87 4.31
C THR A 10 -13.47 2.50 4.05
N VAL A 11 -12.60 2.84 5.00
CA VAL A 11 -11.20 2.42 5.03
C VAL A 11 -11.13 1.12 5.82
N TYR A 12 -10.53 0.13 5.20
CA TYR A 12 -10.22 -1.15 5.82
C TYR A 12 -8.73 -1.22 6.10
N THR A 13 -8.38 -1.77 7.25
CA THR A 13 -6.99 -1.96 7.66
C THR A 13 -6.78 -3.38 8.12
N GLN A 14 -5.62 -3.95 7.78
CA GLN A 14 -5.19 -5.25 8.25
C GLN A 14 -3.75 -5.15 8.78
N SER A 15 -3.55 -5.64 9.99
CA SER A 15 -2.30 -5.50 10.74
C SER A 15 -1.72 -6.88 11.09
N LYS A 16 -0.44 -7.06 10.76
CA LYS A 16 0.32 -8.28 11.06
C LYS A 16 1.74 -7.97 11.54
N PHE A 17 2.31 -8.88 12.31
CA PHE A 17 3.72 -8.87 12.69
C PHE A 17 4.57 -9.54 11.61
N SER A 18 5.88 -9.25 11.61
CA SER A 18 6.84 -9.80 10.64
C SER A 18 6.97 -11.34 10.68
N GLY A 19 6.52 -11.97 11.77
CA GLY A 19 6.43 -13.43 11.89
C GLY A 19 5.08 -14.02 11.42
N GLY A 20 4.29 -13.27 10.65
CA GLY A 20 2.97 -13.67 10.16
C GLY A 20 1.84 -13.68 11.21
N LYS A 21 2.15 -13.48 12.49
CA LYS A 21 1.14 -13.39 13.56
C LYS A 21 0.28 -12.14 13.40
N ARG A 22 -1.03 -12.26 13.61
CA ARG A 22 -1.97 -11.12 13.57
C ARG A 22 -1.74 -10.18 14.74
N ALA A 23 -1.77 -8.86 14.46
CA ALA A 23 -1.61 -7.84 15.48
C ALA A 23 -2.95 -7.58 16.16
N LYS A 24 -3.29 -8.40 17.17
CA LYS A 24 -4.56 -8.33 17.90
C LYS A 24 -4.55 -7.23 18.95
N ASN A 25 -5.69 -6.58 19.20
CA ASN A 25 -5.87 -5.56 20.25
C ASN A 25 -4.79 -4.47 20.22
N SER A 26 -4.29 -4.16 19.03
CA SER A 26 -3.24 -3.18 18.78
C SER A 26 -3.88 -1.84 18.45
N THR A 27 -3.29 -0.74 18.93
CA THR A 27 -3.85 0.59 18.69
C THR A 27 -3.54 1.02 17.27
N VAL A 28 -4.56 1.48 16.55
CA VAL A 28 -4.45 2.10 15.22
C VAL A 28 -4.87 3.55 15.35
N VAL A 29 -4.02 4.46 14.89
CA VAL A 29 -4.27 5.91 14.93
C VAL A 29 -4.26 6.44 13.51
N VAL A 30 -5.26 7.24 13.16
CA VAL A 30 -5.40 7.86 11.84
C VAL A 30 -5.11 9.35 11.99
N TYR A 31 -4.21 9.84 11.16
CA TYR A 31 -3.79 11.24 11.07
C TYR A 31 -4.16 11.81 9.70
N ASP A 32 -4.35 13.12 9.62
CA ASP A 32 -4.38 13.85 8.34
C ASP A 32 -2.97 14.21 7.85
N ASN A 33 -2.89 14.91 6.70
CA ASN A 33 -1.64 15.43 6.15
C ASN A 33 -0.94 16.46 7.06
N GLU A 34 -1.69 17.17 7.89
CA GLU A 34 -1.18 18.17 8.83
C GLU A 34 -0.64 17.54 10.12
N GLY A 35 -0.85 16.23 10.31
CA GLY A 35 -0.45 15.48 11.50
C GLY A 35 -1.46 15.54 12.64
N ASN A 36 -2.68 16.05 12.41
CA ASN A 36 -3.75 16.03 13.38
C ASN A 36 -4.35 14.63 13.48
N GLN A 37 -4.57 14.15 14.70
CA GLN A 37 -5.21 12.86 14.94
C GLN A 37 -6.72 12.98 14.65
N LEU A 38 -7.19 12.23 13.65
CA LEU A 38 -8.60 12.19 13.26
C LEU A 38 -9.37 11.09 14.00
N LEU A 39 -8.73 9.92 14.18
CA LEU A 39 -9.36 8.74 14.75
C LEU A 39 -8.34 7.89 15.50
N GLU A 40 -8.81 7.19 16.53
CA GLU A 40 -8.07 6.11 17.19
C GLU A 40 -8.99 4.91 17.39
N GLY A 41 -8.46 3.72 17.15
CA GLY A 41 -9.17 2.46 17.28
C GLY A 41 -8.25 1.32 17.69
N LYS A 42 -8.83 0.13 17.84
CA LYS A 42 -8.08 -1.09 18.13
C LYS A 42 -8.43 -2.18 17.13
N THR A 43 -7.43 -2.96 16.75
CA THR A 43 -7.61 -4.12 15.89
C THR A 43 -8.29 -5.27 16.62
N ASP A 44 -9.06 -6.06 15.87
CA ASP A 44 -9.77 -7.23 16.36
C ASP A 44 -8.87 -8.49 16.49
N GLU A 45 -9.47 -9.66 16.68
CA GLU A 45 -8.74 -10.93 16.79
C GLU A 45 -8.05 -11.38 15.49
N LYS A 46 -8.49 -10.87 14.34
CA LYS A 46 -7.90 -11.11 13.02
C LYS A 46 -6.86 -10.05 12.67
N GLY A 47 -6.69 -9.03 13.51
CA GLY A 47 -5.79 -7.90 13.27
C GLY A 47 -6.40 -6.87 12.31
N GLU A 48 -7.72 -6.88 12.16
CA GLU A 48 -8.47 -6.02 11.24
C GLU A 48 -9.09 -4.85 12.01
N PHE A 49 -9.22 -3.72 11.33
CA PHE A 49 -9.93 -2.54 11.83
C PHE A 49 -10.47 -1.73 10.65
N SER A 50 -11.72 -1.30 10.72
CA SER A 50 -12.39 -0.56 9.64
C SER A 50 -13.07 0.68 10.19
N PHE A 51 -13.02 1.78 9.44
CA PHE A 51 -13.64 3.04 9.82
C PHE A 51 -14.09 3.82 8.58
N LYS A 52 -15.10 4.68 8.73
CA LYS A 52 -15.52 5.57 7.64
C LYS A 52 -14.49 6.67 7.44
N VAL A 53 -14.25 7.02 6.17
CA VAL A 53 -13.36 8.12 5.81
C VAL A 53 -13.85 9.41 6.49
N PRO A 54 -13.07 10.00 7.42
CA PRO A 54 -13.50 11.20 8.13
C PRO A 54 -13.40 12.44 7.24
N GLN A 55 -12.39 12.51 6.37
CA GLN A 55 -12.12 13.63 5.48
C GLN A 55 -11.52 13.14 4.16
N LYS A 56 -11.83 13.84 3.06
CA LYS A 56 -11.30 13.56 1.71
C LYS A 56 -9.93 14.21 1.52
N THR A 57 -8.99 13.85 2.39
CA THR A 57 -7.61 14.36 2.42
C THR A 57 -6.65 13.18 2.54
N ASP A 58 -5.35 13.42 2.40
CA ASP A 58 -4.36 12.38 2.62
C ASP A 58 -4.44 11.89 4.07
N LEU A 59 -4.56 10.57 4.23
CA LEU A 59 -4.66 9.91 5.52
C LEU A 59 -3.39 9.14 5.81
N LYS A 60 -2.84 9.35 6.99
CA LYS A 60 -1.71 8.58 7.52
C LYS A 60 -2.20 7.69 8.64
N ILE A 61 -2.14 6.38 8.43
CA ILE A 61 -2.59 5.36 9.38
C ILE A 61 -1.36 4.78 10.05
N VAL A 62 -1.31 4.86 11.37
CA VAL A 62 -0.19 4.39 12.19
C VAL A 62 -0.67 3.32 13.14
N LEU A 63 -0.14 2.11 12.98
CA LEU A 63 -0.29 1.02 13.92
C LEU A 63 0.75 1.16 15.04
N LYS A 64 0.27 1.32 16.26
CA LYS A 64 1.06 1.26 17.51
C LYS A 64 0.80 -0.09 18.18
N ALA A 65 1.59 -1.10 17.82
CA ALA A 65 1.54 -2.41 18.44
C ALA A 65 2.46 -2.48 19.68
N SER A 66 2.36 -3.57 20.44
CA SER A 66 3.10 -3.77 21.68
C SER A 66 4.63 -3.71 21.50
N MET A 67 5.35 -3.28 22.54
CA MET A 67 6.82 -3.28 22.59
C MET A 67 7.51 -2.61 21.38
N GLY A 68 7.05 -1.42 20.98
CA GLY A 68 7.75 -0.60 19.97
C GLY A 68 7.57 -1.04 18.51
N HIS A 69 6.73 -2.03 18.24
CA HIS A 69 6.41 -2.42 16.86
C HIS A 69 5.45 -1.39 16.26
N MET A 70 5.94 -0.64 15.27
CA MET A 70 5.16 0.36 14.55
C MET A 70 4.98 -0.06 13.09
N GLY A 71 3.79 0.21 12.54
CA GLY A 71 3.54 0.19 11.10
C GLY A 71 2.94 1.51 10.67
N GLU A 72 3.29 1.98 9.48
CA GLU A 72 2.71 3.18 8.88
C GLU A 72 2.19 2.84 7.49
N TRP A 73 1.02 3.38 7.16
CA TRP A 73 0.43 3.33 5.83
C TRP A 73 -0.10 4.72 5.48
N LYS A 74 0.07 5.15 4.23
CA LYS A 74 -0.47 6.41 3.74
C LYS A 74 -1.47 6.11 2.63
N ILE A 75 -2.64 6.73 2.72
CA ILE A 75 -3.68 6.68 1.70
C ILE A 75 -3.81 8.10 1.14
N PRO A 76 -3.52 8.33 -0.15
CA PRO A 76 -3.71 9.64 -0.76
C PRO A 76 -5.19 9.98 -0.93
N ALA A 77 -5.51 11.28 -0.99
CA ALA A 77 -6.87 11.76 -1.18
C ALA A 77 -7.51 11.25 -2.49
N GLU A 78 -6.71 10.94 -3.52
CA GLU A 78 -7.21 10.39 -4.79
C GLU A 78 -7.87 9.01 -4.61
N GLU A 79 -7.26 8.12 -3.83
CA GLU A 79 -7.81 6.79 -3.53
C GLU A 79 -9.12 6.89 -2.73
N ILE A 80 -9.23 7.92 -1.88
CA ILE A 80 -10.42 8.19 -1.07
C ILE A 80 -11.57 8.74 -1.93
N THR A 81 -11.26 9.48 -3.00
CA THR A 81 -12.26 10.07 -3.89
C THR A 81 -12.70 9.13 -5.02
N GLY A 82 -12.20 7.89 -5.02
CA GLY A 82 -12.57 6.86 -6.00
C GLY A 82 -11.90 7.04 -7.36
N VAL A 83 -10.84 7.85 -7.43
CA VAL A 83 -9.93 7.85 -8.57
C VAL A 83 -8.87 6.81 -8.24
N ALA A 84 -9.11 5.58 -8.69
CA ALA A 84 -8.17 4.47 -8.54
C ALA A 84 -6.84 4.84 -9.22
N HIS A 85 -5.88 5.32 -8.43
CA HIS A 85 -4.48 5.33 -8.81
C HIS A 85 -3.82 4.12 -8.14
N ALA A 86 -3.43 3.15 -8.95
CA ALA A 86 -2.43 2.18 -8.55
C ALA A 86 -1.16 2.95 -8.16
N PRO A 87 -0.43 2.53 -7.11
CA PRO A 87 0.78 3.22 -6.70
C PRO A 87 1.82 3.13 -7.81
N GLU A 88 2.10 4.27 -8.45
CA GLU A 88 3.30 4.47 -9.26
C GLU A 88 4.51 4.43 -8.30
N GLY A 89 5.04 3.22 -8.12
CA GLY A 89 6.36 3.01 -7.56
C GLY A 89 7.41 3.58 -8.51
N SER A 90 8.15 4.57 -8.04
CA SER A 90 9.31 5.14 -8.72
C SER A 90 10.34 4.08 -9.12
N ALA A 91 10.65 4.01 -10.41
CA ALA A 91 11.88 3.44 -10.97
C ALA A 91 12.20 4.15 -12.31
N PRO A 92 13.49 4.32 -12.67
CA PRO A 92 13.98 5.45 -13.47
C PRO A 92 13.69 5.33 -14.98
N GLU A 93 13.57 6.49 -15.62
CA GLU A 93 13.61 6.68 -17.07
C GLU A 93 14.80 5.95 -17.71
N ILE A 94 14.52 5.03 -18.62
CA ILE A 94 15.40 4.73 -19.74
C ILE A 94 14.59 5.04 -20.99
N GLY A 95 14.95 6.15 -21.62
CA GLY A 95 14.31 6.64 -22.83
C GLY A 95 14.51 5.67 -24.00
N ILE A 96 13.43 5.45 -24.75
CA ILE A 96 13.51 5.28 -26.18
C ILE A 96 12.36 6.09 -26.80
N GLU A 97 12.81 6.90 -27.73
CA GLU A 97 12.16 7.95 -28.50
C GLU A 97 11.21 7.39 -29.57
N ALA A 98 10.35 8.29 -30.05
CA ALA A 98 9.66 8.29 -31.35
C ALA A 98 8.45 7.35 -31.54
N ALA A 99 7.24 7.93 -31.60
CA ALA A 99 6.77 8.58 -32.82
C ALA A 99 5.25 8.87 -32.76
N THR A 100 4.90 10.15 -32.70
CA THR A 100 3.65 10.68 -33.27
C THR A 100 3.72 10.52 -34.80
N PRO A 101 2.61 10.21 -35.49
CA PRO A 101 1.66 11.24 -35.95
C PRO A 101 0.20 10.74 -35.89
N GLY A 102 -0.82 11.54 -35.59
CA GLY A 102 -1.21 12.78 -36.24
C GLY A 102 -2.70 12.71 -36.60
N ALA A 103 -3.29 13.88 -36.87
CA ALA A 103 -4.61 14.12 -37.46
C ALA A 103 -5.86 13.99 -36.56
N SER A 104 -6.26 15.13 -35.99
CA SER A 104 -7.67 15.58 -35.98
C SER A 104 -8.05 16.02 -37.41
N PRO A 105 -9.31 15.93 -37.88
CA PRO A 105 -10.27 17.02 -37.58
C PRO A 105 -11.78 16.65 -37.59
N SER A 106 -12.57 17.51 -36.91
CA SER A 106 -13.90 18.03 -37.33
C SER A 106 -15.10 17.07 -37.46
N THR A 107 -16.38 17.43 -37.28
CA THR A 107 -17.16 18.61 -36.82
C THR A 107 -18.62 18.12 -36.76
N GLU A 108 -19.41 18.68 -35.83
CA GLU A 108 -20.89 18.78 -35.73
C GLU A 108 -21.83 17.90 -36.58
N THR A 109 -22.93 17.42 -35.98
CA THR A 109 -24.29 17.89 -36.34
C THR A 109 -25.36 17.33 -35.38
N ARG A 110 -26.08 18.26 -34.78
CA ARG A 110 -27.36 18.11 -34.09
C ARG A 110 -28.47 17.77 -35.07
N THR A 111 -29.33 16.79 -34.76
CA THR A 111 -30.81 16.83 -34.99
C THR A 111 -31.49 15.54 -34.47
N LYS A 112 -32.41 15.72 -33.51
CA LYS A 112 -33.61 14.91 -33.20
C LYS A 112 -34.82 15.80 -33.60
N PRO A 113 -36.09 15.33 -33.74
CA PRO A 113 -36.71 14.07 -33.30
C PRO A 113 -37.43 13.34 -34.48
N ASP A 114 -37.90 12.09 -34.38
CA ASP A 114 -39.20 11.69 -33.82
C ASP A 114 -39.37 10.16 -33.97
N GLY A 115 -40.24 9.56 -33.15
CA GLY A 115 -40.97 8.33 -33.52
C GLY A 115 -40.59 7.01 -32.84
N GLU A 116 -41.43 6.59 -31.89
CA GLU A 116 -41.82 5.20 -31.58
C GLU A 116 -40.89 4.28 -30.75
N ARG A 117 -41.26 4.13 -29.47
CA ARG A 117 -41.13 2.91 -28.66
C ARG A 117 -42.38 2.05 -28.90
N PRO A 118 -42.39 0.69 -28.74
CA PRO A 118 -41.72 -0.09 -27.69
C PRO A 118 -40.96 -1.31 -28.26
N VAL A 119 -39.95 -1.91 -27.63
CA VAL A 119 -40.00 -2.80 -26.46
C VAL A 119 -38.55 -3.05 -26.00
N SER A 120 -38.16 -2.53 -24.84
CA SER A 120 -36.96 -3.00 -24.13
C SER A 120 -37.38 -4.14 -23.21
N THR A 121 -37.30 -5.38 -23.69
CA THR A 121 -37.14 -6.53 -22.80
C THR A 121 -35.72 -6.47 -22.27
N ALA A 122 -35.52 -5.68 -21.22
CA ALA A 122 -34.28 -5.65 -20.49
C ALA A 122 -34.11 -7.00 -19.79
N ILE A 123 -33.31 -7.88 -20.40
CA ILE A 123 -32.55 -8.89 -19.65
C ILE A 123 -31.56 -8.10 -18.81
N GLY A 124 -32.08 -7.49 -17.74
CA GLY A 124 -31.31 -6.76 -16.76
C GLY A 124 -30.73 -7.75 -15.77
N LEU A 125 -29.75 -8.54 -16.21
CA LEU A 125 -28.79 -9.11 -15.26
C LEU A 125 -28.24 -7.92 -14.48
N ASN A 126 -28.62 -7.89 -13.22
CA ASN A 126 -28.49 -6.73 -12.35
C ASN A 126 -27.01 -6.33 -12.35
N ARG A 127 -26.65 -5.14 -12.85
CA ARG A 127 -25.24 -4.70 -12.98
C ARG A 127 -24.46 -4.86 -11.67
N LYS A 128 -25.15 -4.85 -10.53
CA LYS A 128 -24.63 -5.19 -9.21
C LYS A 128 -24.11 -6.63 -9.14
N GLU A 129 -24.90 -7.60 -9.56
CA GLU A 129 -24.59 -9.03 -9.46
C GLU A 129 -23.41 -9.43 -10.34
N VAL A 130 -23.28 -8.82 -11.52
CA VAL A 130 -22.09 -8.97 -12.36
C VAL A 130 -20.84 -8.37 -11.69
N ARG A 131 -20.99 -7.25 -10.97
CA ARG A 131 -19.90 -6.57 -10.27
C ARG A 131 -19.43 -7.38 -9.05
N ASP A 132 -20.38 -7.88 -8.26
CA ASP A 132 -20.10 -8.75 -7.11
C ASP A 132 -19.38 -10.04 -7.54
N LEU A 133 -19.76 -10.61 -8.69
CA LEU A 133 -19.09 -11.80 -9.24
C LEU A 133 -17.67 -11.50 -9.72
N ILE A 134 -17.44 -10.31 -10.27
CA ILE A 134 -16.12 -9.84 -10.72
C ILE A 134 -15.22 -9.58 -9.51
N ASP A 135 -15.70 -8.86 -8.49
CA ASP A 135 -14.95 -8.56 -7.27
C ASP A 135 -14.59 -9.84 -6.52
N ALA A 136 -15.54 -10.78 -6.35
CA ALA A 136 -15.27 -12.08 -5.73
C ALA A 136 -14.24 -12.92 -6.51
N SER A 137 -14.21 -12.78 -7.85
CA SER A 137 -13.24 -13.48 -8.70
C SER A 137 -11.85 -12.85 -8.65
N LEU A 138 -11.78 -11.52 -8.48
CA LEU A 138 -10.54 -10.77 -8.33
C LEU A 138 -9.90 -11.03 -6.96
N ASP A 139 -10.66 -10.95 -5.87
CA ASP A 139 -10.17 -11.23 -4.51
C ASP A 139 -9.54 -12.61 -4.38
N ARG A 140 -10.21 -13.63 -4.96
CA ARG A 140 -9.72 -15.01 -4.93
C ARG A 140 -8.38 -15.18 -5.68
N LYS A 141 -8.09 -14.31 -6.64
CA LYS A 141 -6.86 -14.35 -7.46
C LYS A 141 -5.77 -13.42 -6.94
N LEU A 142 -6.13 -12.30 -6.34
CA LEU A 142 -5.18 -11.28 -5.87
C LEU A 142 -4.68 -11.56 -4.45
N GLY A 143 -5.48 -12.21 -3.61
CA GLY A 143 -5.07 -12.59 -2.24
C GLY A 143 -3.72 -13.33 -2.18
N PRO A 144 -3.50 -14.41 -2.96
CA PRO A 144 -2.24 -15.15 -2.95
C PRO A 144 -1.02 -14.31 -3.36
N ILE A 145 -1.21 -13.34 -4.26
CA ILE A 145 -0.12 -12.49 -4.75
C ILE A 145 0.24 -11.44 -3.68
N PHE A 146 -0.77 -10.86 -3.02
CA PHE A 146 -0.52 -9.96 -1.89
C PHE A 146 0.19 -10.66 -0.73
N ASP A 147 -0.19 -11.92 -0.44
CA ASP A 147 0.49 -12.71 0.57
C ASP A 147 1.96 -12.98 0.20
N MET A 148 2.24 -13.38 -1.05
CA MET A 148 3.62 -13.59 -1.53
C MET A 148 4.45 -12.30 -1.50
N LEU A 149 3.85 -11.16 -1.86
CA LEU A 149 4.54 -9.88 -1.84
C LEU A 149 4.88 -9.49 -0.40
N ALA A 150 3.92 -9.60 0.50
CA ALA A 150 4.13 -9.28 1.90
C ALA A 150 5.19 -10.18 2.57
N ASP A 151 5.28 -11.46 2.18
CA ASP A 151 6.31 -12.38 2.66
C ASP A 151 7.72 -12.03 2.13
N SER A 152 7.80 -11.48 0.92
CA SER A 152 9.07 -11.04 0.30
C SER A 152 9.66 -9.79 0.95
N LEU A 153 8.80 -8.91 1.49
CA LEU A 153 9.17 -7.69 2.20
C LEU A 153 9.69 -7.97 3.62
N ASP A 154 9.45 -9.16 4.19
CA ASP A 154 9.85 -9.56 5.54
C ASP A 154 11.24 -10.23 5.63
N ARG A 155 12.15 -9.93 4.69
CA ARG A 155 13.55 -10.36 4.82
C ARG A 155 14.25 -9.54 5.92
N GLY A 156 14.22 -10.08 7.14
CA GLY A 156 15.04 -9.59 8.25
C GLY A 156 16.55 -9.57 7.92
N PRO A 157 17.38 -8.93 8.77
CA PRO A 157 18.80 -8.78 8.53
C PRO A 157 19.44 -10.13 8.22
N ARG A 158 20.13 -10.22 7.09
CA ARG A 158 20.73 -11.48 6.67
C ARG A 158 21.83 -11.83 7.67
N VAL A 159 21.99 -13.10 8.01
CA VAL A 159 23.07 -13.57 8.92
C VAL A 159 24.44 -13.06 8.46
N SER A 160 24.63 -12.90 7.15
CA SER A 160 25.82 -12.30 6.54
C SER A 160 26.07 -10.84 6.93
N GLU A 161 25.04 -10.01 7.09
CA GLU A 161 25.19 -8.60 7.50
C GLU A 161 25.60 -8.50 8.97
N VAL A 162 25.06 -9.37 9.83
CA VAL A 162 25.44 -9.42 11.25
C VAL A 162 26.89 -9.87 11.40
N ILE A 163 27.29 -10.93 10.69
CA ILE A 163 28.68 -11.43 10.71
C ILE A 163 29.64 -10.41 10.10
N GLY A 164 29.24 -9.73 9.02
CA GLY A 164 30.03 -8.68 8.39
C GLY A 164 30.26 -7.47 9.31
N GLY A 165 29.20 -7.01 9.99
CA GLY A 165 29.29 -5.91 10.95
C GLY A 165 30.18 -6.23 12.15
N VAL A 166 30.06 -7.45 12.71
CA VAL A 166 30.93 -7.93 13.79
C VAL A 166 32.38 -8.01 13.32
N GLY A 167 32.63 -8.56 12.13
CA GLY A 167 33.97 -8.65 11.55
C GLY A 167 34.62 -7.30 11.31
N TYR A 168 33.87 -6.28 10.89
CA TYR A 168 34.36 -4.92 10.67
C TYR A 168 34.84 -4.26 11.97
N ILE A 169 34.08 -4.41 13.06
CA ILE A 169 34.44 -3.88 14.39
C ILE A 169 35.73 -4.54 14.90
N PHE A 170 35.81 -5.87 14.87
CA PHE A 170 37.01 -6.59 15.30
C PHE A 170 38.23 -6.30 14.39
N GLY A 171 38.00 -6.12 13.09
CA GLY A 171 39.04 -5.75 12.14
C GLY A 171 39.65 -4.38 12.46
N LEU A 172 38.83 -3.35 12.66
CA LEU A 172 39.31 -2.01 13.01
C LEU A 172 40.04 -1.98 14.36
N VAL A 173 39.50 -2.67 15.38
CA VAL A 173 40.14 -2.76 16.70
C VAL A 173 41.47 -3.50 16.61
N GLY A 174 41.53 -4.60 15.85
CA GLY A 174 42.77 -5.35 15.62
C GLY A 174 43.84 -4.52 14.93
N VAL A 175 43.47 -3.75 13.90
CA VAL A 175 44.38 -2.83 13.20
C VAL A 175 44.86 -1.72 14.15
N ALA A 176 43.97 -1.12 14.93
CA ALA A 176 44.34 -0.09 15.91
C ALA A 176 45.33 -0.62 16.96
N LEU A 177 45.09 -1.83 17.49
CA LEU A 177 45.99 -2.48 18.45
C LEU A 177 47.34 -2.85 17.82
N TYR A 178 47.37 -3.29 16.56
CA TYR A 178 48.61 -3.58 15.83
C TYR A 178 49.52 -2.34 15.70
N PHE A 179 48.94 -1.19 15.36
CA PHE A 179 49.70 0.06 15.29
C PHE A 179 50.06 0.62 16.68
N ALA A 180 49.18 0.49 17.68
CA ALA A 180 49.44 0.93 19.05
C ALA A 180 50.58 0.13 19.71
N THR A 181 50.65 -1.18 19.48
CA THR A 181 51.74 -2.03 19.98
C THR A 181 53.06 -1.74 19.29
N ARG A 182 53.04 -1.38 18.00
CA ARG A 182 54.24 -1.00 17.25
C ARG A 182 54.80 0.37 17.66
N ARG A 183 53.96 1.31 18.11
CA ARG A 183 54.41 2.59 18.68
C ARG A 183 55.07 2.47 20.06
N LYS A 184 54.72 1.46 20.86
CA LYS A 184 55.33 1.22 22.18
C LYS A 184 56.69 0.50 22.14
N ARG A 185 57.13 0.01 20.98
CA ARG A 185 58.42 -0.68 20.79
C ARG A 185 59.49 0.22 20.14
N LYS A 186 59.28 1.53 20.11
CA LYS A 186 60.28 2.55 19.73
C LYS A 186 60.55 3.45 20.92
#